data_AF-A0A7C6NLS4-F1
#
_entry.id   AF-A0A7C6NLS4-F1
#
_cell.length_a   1.000
_cell.length_b   1.000
_cell.length_c   1.000
_cell.angle_alpha   90.00
_cell.angle_beta   90.00
_cell.angle_gamma   90.00
#
_symmetry.space_group_name_H-M   'P 1'
#
loop_
_entity.id
_entity.type
_entity.pdbx_description
1 polymer ?
#
loop_
_entity_poly.entity_id
_entity_poly.type
_entity_poly.pdbx_seq_one_letter_code
_entity_poly.pdbx_strand_id
1 'polypeptide(L)'
;MFICADNIEDLRERLERRRSANVVIIDSLEHSEFTTVKQVKAFVDEFPHKLFVFTGQAEGDRPRSELGKSVLFLAKQKIYVEGYRAYSRGRSMGEKQYFTIWAKGAEEYHEYK
;
A
#
# COMPACT_ATOMS: atom_id res chain seq x y z
N MET A 1 -6.64 -18.78 7.78
CA MET A 1 -6.80 -17.49 8.47
C MET A 1 -5.88 -16.49 7.75
N PHE A 2 -6.43 -15.47 7.09
CA PHE A 2 -5.68 -14.55 6.20
C PHE A 2 -5.16 -13.28 6.90
N ILE A 3 -5.58 -13.06 8.15
CA ILE A 3 -5.14 -11.95 8.99
C ILE A 3 -4.19 -12.53 10.03
N CYS A 4 -2.93 -12.10 10.00
CA CYS A 4 -1.91 -12.49 10.97
C CYS A 4 -1.46 -11.25 11.72
N ALA A 5 -1.39 -11.32 13.05
CA ALA A 5 -0.79 -10.29 13.90
C ALA A 5 0.71 -10.56 14.08
N ASP A 6 1.40 -10.73 12.94
CA ASP A 6 2.84 -10.98 12.91
C ASP A 6 3.59 -9.66 13.19
N ASN A 7 4.64 -9.70 14.01
CA ASN A 7 5.66 -8.65 13.95
C ASN A 7 6.53 -8.83 12.67
N ILE A 8 7.45 -7.91 12.41
CA ILE A 8 8.29 -7.97 11.19
C ILE A 8 9.18 -9.21 11.15
N GLU A 9 9.65 -9.71 12.30
CA GLU A 9 10.46 -10.93 12.38
C GLU A 9 9.62 -12.19 12.10
N ASP A 10 8.42 -12.27 12.69
CA ASP A 10 7.48 -13.38 12.43
C ASP A 10 7.08 -13.43 10.95
N LEU A 11 6.85 -12.25 10.36
CA LEU A 11 6.58 -12.11 8.94
C LEU A 11 7.79 -12.56 8.11
N ARG A 12 9.01 -12.14 8.48
CA ARG A 12 10.24 -12.58 7.80
C ARG A 12 10.37 -14.10 7.81
N GLU A 13 10.25 -14.73 8.97
CA GLU A 13 10.34 -16.19 9.10
C GLU A 13 9.29 -16.89 8.22
N ARG A 14 8.06 -16.38 8.20
CA ARG A 14 6.98 -16.92 7.36
C ARG A 14 7.28 -16.78 5.87
N LEU A 15 7.92 -15.68 5.46
CA LEU A 15 8.27 -15.43 4.07
C LEU A 15 9.48 -16.25 3.60
N GLU A 16 10.36 -16.68 4.49
CA GLU A 16 11.49 -17.59 4.19
C GLU A 16 11.04 -19.03 3.93
N ARG A 17 9.88 -19.45 4.44
CA ARG A 17 9.36 -20.81 4.24
C ARG A 17 9.11 -21.12 2.77
N ARG A 18 9.33 -22.38 2.39
CA ARG A 18 9.05 -22.88 1.03
C ARG A 18 7.57 -22.66 0.68
N ARG A 19 7.30 -22.13 -0.53
CA ARG A 19 5.95 -21.78 -1.02
C ARG A 19 5.22 -20.77 -0.12
N SER A 20 5.96 -19.87 0.52
CA SER A 20 5.39 -18.71 1.21
C SER A 20 4.63 -17.80 0.24
N ALA A 21 3.80 -16.91 0.78
CA ALA A 21 2.95 -16.03 -0.01
C ALA A 21 3.75 -15.18 -1.01
N ASN A 22 3.20 -15.00 -2.22
CA ASN A 22 3.77 -14.14 -3.26
C ASN A 22 3.34 -12.68 -3.11
N VAL A 23 2.23 -12.43 -2.40
CA VAL A 23 1.67 -11.10 -2.14
C VAL A 23 1.58 -10.91 -0.63
N VAL A 24 2.09 -9.80 -0.16
CA VAL A 24 2.10 -9.39 1.24
C VAL A 24 1.42 -8.04 1.36
N ILE A 25 0.38 -7.95 2.18
CA ILE A 25 -0.33 -6.72 2.46
C ILE A 25 -0.02 -6.33 3.89
N ILE A 26 0.56 -5.14 4.08
CA ILE A 26 0.86 -4.56 5.38
C ILE A 26 -0.13 -3.42 5.58
N ASP A 27 -1.11 -3.68 6.46
CA ASP A 27 -2.19 -2.76 6.80
C ASP A 27 -2.06 -2.33 8.28
N SER A 28 -1.46 -1.19 8.61
CA SER A 28 -0.94 -0.10 7.76
C SER A 28 0.49 0.30 8.14
N LEU A 29 1.12 1.19 7.36
CA LEU A 29 2.45 1.74 7.67
C LEU A 29 2.53 2.36 9.07
N GLU A 30 1.50 3.10 9.49
CA GLU A 30 1.47 3.76 10.80
C GLU A 30 1.40 2.80 11.98
N HIS A 31 0.94 1.57 11.75
CA HIS A 31 0.82 0.53 12.77
C HIS A 31 1.92 -0.54 12.64
N SER A 32 2.84 -0.37 11.69
CA SER A 32 3.98 -1.26 11.49
C SER A 32 5.18 -0.86 12.35
N GLU A 33 6.14 -1.77 12.53
CA GLU A 33 7.39 -1.49 13.27
C GLU A 33 8.41 -0.68 12.46
N PHE A 34 8.09 -0.37 11.19
CA PHE A 34 8.96 0.45 10.36
C PHE A 34 8.94 1.91 10.85
N THR A 35 10.12 2.45 11.14
CA THR A 35 10.29 3.86 11.49
C THR A 35 10.94 4.65 10.36
N THR A 36 11.66 3.99 9.46
CA THR A 36 12.39 4.65 8.37
C THR A 36 12.17 3.98 7.01
N VAL A 37 12.24 4.77 5.94
CA VAL A 37 12.15 4.25 4.56
C VAL A 37 13.29 3.26 4.23
N LYS A 38 14.44 3.38 4.91
CA LYS A 38 15.56 2.45 4.75
C LYS A 38 15.21 1.05 5.25
N GLN A 39 14.51 0.94 6.38
CA GLN A 39 14.05 -0.36 6.89
C GLN A 39 13.02 -0.98 5.94
N VAL A 40 12.06 -0.19 5.45
CA VAL A 40 11.08 -0.66 4.45
C VAL A 40 11.79 -1.18 3.20
N LYS A 41 12.75 -0.41 2.67
CA LYS A 41 13.53 -0.80 1.49
C LYS A 41 14.33 -2.08 1.75
N ALA A 42 15.06 -2.16 2.86
CA ALA A 42 15.85 -3.34 3.20
C ALA A 42 14.98 -4.59 3.28
N PHE A 43 13.84 -4.51 3.97
CA PHE A 43 12.92 -5.63 4.11
C PHE A 43 12.32 -6.08 2.76
N VAL A 44 11.93 -5.15 1.90
CA VAL A 44 11.43 -5.49 0.56
C VAL A 44 12.53 -6.12 -0.31
N ASP A 45 13.77 -5.62 -0.20
CA ASP A 45 14.92 -6.11 -0.96
C ASP A 45 15.35 -7.53 -0.53
N GLU A 46 15.03 -7.96 0.70
CA GLU A 46 15.22 -9.35 1.15
C GLU A 46 14.36 -10.34 0.34
N PHE A 47 13.22 -9.88 -0.19
CA PHE A 47 12.25 -10.72 -0.90
C PHE A 47 11.90 -10.18 -2.30
N PRO A 48 12.87 -10.10 -3.22
CA PRO A 48 12.70 -9.40 -4.51
C PRO A 48 11.65 -10.03 -5.44
N HIS A 49 11.26 -11.28 -5.19
CA HIS A 49 10.26 -12.02 -5.95
C HIS A 49 8.83 -11.85 -5.41
N LYS A 50 8.65 -11.08 -4.35
CA LYS A 50 7.35 -10.87 -3.69
C LYS A 50 6.80 -9.49 -3.99
N LEU A 51 5.48 -9.39 -4.08
CA LEU A 51 4.76 -8.13 -4.15
C LEU A 51 4.38 -7.66 -2.75
N PHE A 52 4.84 -6.47 -2.39
CA PHE A 52 4.43 -5.79 -1.17
C PHE A 52 3.43 -4.68 -1.47
N VAL A 53 2.32 -4.69 -0.73
CA VAL A 53 1.31 -3.63 -0.73
C VAL A 53 1.28 -3.04 0.67
N PHE A 54 1.55 -1.76 0.76
CA PHE A 54 1.47 -1.00 2.01
C PHE A 54 0.25 -0.10 1.95
N THR A 55 -0.61 -0.16 2.95
CA THR A 55 -1.66 0.84 3.13
C THR A 55 -1.14 1.93 4.08
N GLY A 56 -1.75 3.10 4.01
CA GLY A 56 -1.44 4.21 4.90
C GLY A 56 -2.56 5.23 4.88
N GLN A 57 -2.67 6.00 5.94
CA GLN A 57 -3.65 7.08 6.02
C GLN A 57 -3.20 8.28 5.18
N ALA A 58 -4.15 8.99 4.62
CA ALA A 58 -3.92 10.23 3.88
C ALA A 58 -4.48 11.43 4.66
N GLU A 59 -3.80 12.57 4.54
CA GLU A 59 -4.31 13.89 4.90
C GLU A 59 -4.43 14.70 3.61
N GLY A 60 -5.67 15.01 3.22
CA GLY A 60 -5.95 15.45 1.86
C GLY A 60 -5.47 14.40 0.85
N ASP A 61 -4.63 14.83 -0.10
CA ASP A 61 -4.17 14.00 -1.20
C ASP A 61 -2.76 13.41 -1.00
N ARG A 62 -2.18 13.57 0.19
CA ARG A 62 -0.83 13.09 0.55
C ARG A 62 -0.87 12.13 1.74
N PRO A 63 0.10 11.22 1.88
CA PRO A 63 0.22 10.41 3.09
C PRO A 63 0.36 11.30 4.31
N ARG A 64 -0.31 10.89 5.39
CA ARG A 64 -0.29 11.61 6.68
C ARG A 64 1.08 11.59 7.35
N SER A 65 1.83 10.50 7.21
CA SER A 65 3.13 10.29 7.86
C SER A 65 4.33 10.62 6.97
N GLU A 66 5.44 11.08 7.57
CA GLU A 66 6.72 11.29 6.85
C GLU A 66 7.27 10.00 6.26
N LEU A 67 7.07 8.87 6.96
CA LEU A 67 7.39 7.56 6.44
C LEU A 67 6.58 7.27 5.18
N GLY A 68 5.25 7.48 5.21
CA GLY A 68 4.39 7.28 4.04
C GLY A 68 4.80 8.16 2.85
N LYS A 69 5.12 9.44 3.09
CA LYS A 69 5.66 10.35 2.07
C LYS A 69 6.96 9.80 1.46
N SER A 70 7.86 9.30 2.29
CA SER A 70 9.13 8.69 1.85
C SER A 70 8.91 7.39 1.06
N VAL A 71 8.03 6.50 1.54
CA VAL A 71 7.69 5.23 0.90
C VAL A 71 7.05 5.46 -0.48
N LEU A 72 6.26 6.53 -0.65
CA LEU A 72 5.75 6.88 -1.98
C LEU A 72 6.84 7.14 -3.02
N PHE A 73 8.04 7.61 -2.63
CA PHE A 73 9.15 7.75 -3.60
C PHE A 73 9.77 6.42 -3.98
N LEU A 74 9.75 5.43 -3.08
CA LEU A 74 10.22 4.06 -3.31
C LEU A 74 9.21 3.24 -4.16
N ALA A 75 7.91 3.46 -3.94
CA ALA A 75 6.86 2.64 -4.52
C ALA A 75 6.81 2.74 -6.05
N LYS A 76 6.77 1.57 -6.71
CA LYS A 76 6.60 1.48 -8.17
C LYS A 76 5.21 1.95 -8.62
N GLN A 77 4.19 1.57 -7.87
CA GLN A 77 2.80 1.91 -8.11
C GLN A 77 2.21 2.61 -6.89
N LYS A 78 1.40 3.65 -7.13
CA LYS A 78 0.83 4.52 -6.08
C LYS A 78 -0.67 4.62 -6.32
N ILE A 79 -1.46 4.20 -5.35
CA ILE A 79 -2.92 4.21 -5.44
C ILE A 79 -3.44 5.16 -4.36
N TYR A 80 -4.13 6.21 -4.78
CA TYR A 80 -4.84 7.12 -3.88
C TYR A 80 -6.31 6.79 -3.95
N VAL A 81 -6.96 6.53 -2.81
CA VAL A 81 -8.39 6.20 -2.77
C VAL A 81 -9.14 7.38 -2.17
N GLU A 82 -10.11 7.90 -2.91
CA GLU A 82 -10.99 8.98 -2.47
C GLU A 82 -12.35 8.82 -3.15
N GLY A 83 -13.44 9.09 -2.43
CA GLY A 83 -14.76 9.15 -3.06
C GLY A 83 -15.17 7.87 -3.78
N TYR A 84 -14.78 6.71 -3.25
CA TYR A 84 -15.03 5.40 -3.86
C TYR A 84 -14.35 5.16 -5.21
N ARG A 85 -13.33 5.96 -5.54
CA ARG A 85 -12.44 5.76 -6.69
C ARG A 85 -11.00 5.55 -6.24
N ALA A 86 -10.31 4.61 -6.89
CA ALA A 86 -8.89 4.36 -6.73
C ALA A 86 -8.13 4.97 -7.90
N TYR A 87 -7.39 6.05 -7.64
CA TYR A 87 -6.62 6.80 -8.63
C TYR A 87 -5.20 6.24 -8.75
N SER A 88 -4.79 5.90 -9.97
CA SER A 88 -3.41 5.53 -10.28
C SER A 88 -2.55 6.79 -10.37
N ARG A 89 -1.69 7.02 -9.38
CA ARG A 89 -0.67 8.09 -9.36
C ARG A 89 0.74 7.57 -9.70
N GLY A 90 0.80 6.34 -10.19
CA GLY A 90 2.05 5.63 -10.50
C GLY A 90 2.51 5.80 -11.93
N ARG A 91 3.46 4.95 -12.34
CA ARG A 91 4.03 4.96 -13.70
C ARG A 91 3.13 4.27 -14.73
N SER A 92 2.24 3.39 -14.27
CA SER A 92 1.30 2.67 -15.13
C SER A 92 -0.06 3.36 -15.04
N MET A 93 -0.38 4.18 -16.03
CA MET A 93 -1.70 4.79 -16.16
C MET A 93 -2.44 4.13 -17.33
N GLY A 94 -3.65 3.63 -17.06
CA GLY A 94 -4.59 3.25 -18.12
C GLY A 94 -5.29 4.48 -18.68
N GLU A 95 -6.11 4.29 -19.72
CA GLU A 95 -6.91 5.38 -20.32
C GLU A 95 -7.79 6.09 -19.29
N LYS A 96 -8.44 5.30 -18.42
CA LYS A 96 -9.07 5.80 -17.20
C LYS A 96 -8.04 5.80 -16.09
N GLN A 97 -7.69 6.99 -15.61
CA GLN A 97 -6.71 7.19 -14.52
C GLN A 97 -7.20 6.70 -13.15
N TYR A 98 -8.42 6.17 -13.07
CA TYR A 98 -9.01 5.63 -11.84
C TYR A 98 -9.85 4.39 -12.09
N PHE A 99 -9.98 3.57 -11.05
CA PHE A 99 -10.93 2.47 -10.95
C PHE A 99 -12.06 2.87 -10.01
N THR A 100 -13.32 2.65 -10.42
CA THR A 100 -14.47 2.90 -9.54
C THR A 100 -14.72 1.67 -8.68
N ILE A 101 -14.53 1.81 -7.37
CA ILE A 101 -14.71 0.73 -6.38
C ILE A 101 -16.20 0.50 -6.15
N TRP A 102 -16.95 1.59 -5.96
CA TRP A 102 -18.40 1.55 -5.78
C TRP A 102 -19.07 2.67 -6.59
N ALA A 103 -19.86 2.27 -7.59
CA ALA A 103 -20.42 3.21 -8.56
C ALA A 103 -21.37 4.23 -7.93
N LYS A 104 -22.35 3.76 -7.15
CA LYS A 104 -23.35 4.61 -6.51
C LYS A 104 -22.70 5.64 -5.58
N GLY A 105 -21.80 5.20 -4.69
CA GLY A 105 -21.10 6.13 -3.80
C GLY A 105 -20.21 7.12 -4.53
N ALA A 106 -19.58 6.69 -5.63
CA ALA A 106 -18.76 7.58 -6.45
C ALA A 106 -19.59 8.65 -7.17
N GLU A 107 -20.77 8.30 -7.68
CA GLU A 107 -21.72 9.24 -8.26
C GLU A 107 -22.14 10.28 -7.22
N GLU A 108 -22.67 9.84 -6.08
CA GLU A 108 -23.07 10.71 -4.98
C GLU A 108 -21.92 11.61 -4.49
N TYR A 109 -20.70 11.07 -4.33
CA TYR A 109 -19.57 11.87 -3.83
C TYR A 109 -19.06 12.90 -4.86
N HIS A 110 -19.04 12.56 -6.15
CA HIS A 110 -18.44 13.41 -7.19
C HIS A 110 -19.43 14.33 -7.90
N GLU A 111 -20.74 14.14 -7.75
CA GLU A 111 -21.74 15.11 -8.25
C GLU A 111 -21.72 16.42 -7.46
N TYR A 112 -21.38 16.38 -6.17
CA TYR A 112 -21.40 17.55 -5.28
C TYR A 112 -20.03 18.20 -5.05
N LYS A 113 -18.96 17.66 -5.65
CA LYS A 113 -17.57 18.14 -5.49
C LYS A 113 -17.12 18.96 -6.69
#